data_AF-A0A9W9HAR2-F1
#
_entry.id   AF-A0A9W9HAR2-F1
#
_cell.length_a   1.000
_cell.length_b   1.000
_cell.length_c   1.000
_cell.angle_alpha   90.00
_cell.angle_beta   90.00
_cell.angle_gamma   90.00
#
_symmetry.space_group_name_H-M   'P 1'
#
loop_
_entity.id
_entity.type
_entity.pdbx_description
1 polymer ?
#
loop_
_entity_poly.entity_id
_entity_poly.type
_entity_poly.pdbx_seq_one_letter_code
_entity_poly.pdbx_strand_id
1 'polypeptide(L)'
;MASYGLLGQPEEDTLHKSRLLNVEEKPFKRISKRLLNPASIVISPSSLPLTPPPEQADAESDATAIDAEKQKRLEEWRHFRDDVSLDFAAFESSIARIQFLLTSNEQERQRYASERVQILSTMQSVRESTSDLRSQLEEAQRLLALRKTYDELTDKITSNRLLKPREDQSANLQKLRLEIAELENESKVYASTWAERREQFGRIVDEGMQLRRLIRDEKEEVERREGMQKGEDGDDAEVASKGKNSSGTTPGPDSDVASPSHQSENEGRPSALQVEKPETGRSASPLRQVTAARGDETDSAPRDSDMIDEGEISAVSDGELSELEEGEELPDGFKMDTT
;
A
#
# COMPACT_ATOMS: atom_id res chain seq x y z
N MET A 1 -30.17 26.50 12.23
CA MET A 1 -30.64 25.25 11.59
C MET A 1 -32.14 25.18 11.76
N ALA A 2 -32.91 25.11 10.68
CA ALA A 2 -34.36 24.97 10.79
C ALA A 2 -34.70 23.63 11.45
N SER A 3 -35.42 23.66 12.57
CA SER A 3 -35.92 22.46 13.24
C SER A 3 -37.03 21.86 12.38
N TYR A 4 -36.74 20.77 11.67
CA TYR A 4 -37.74 19.95 11.01
C TYR A 4 -38.53 19.16 12.06
N GLY A 5 -39.41 19.85 12.78
CA GLY A 5 -40.36 19.28 13.74
C GLY A 5 -41.74 19.05 13.11
N LEU A 6 -42.60 18.32 13.83
CA LEU A 6 -44.03 18.24 13.50
C LEU A 6 -44.64 19.65 13.61
N LEU A 7 -45.36 20.05 12.57
CA LEU A 7 -46.01 21.37 12.51
C LEU A 7 -47.17 21.40 13.51
N GLY A 8 -47.44 22.57 14.11
CA GLY A 8 -48.62 22.72 14.96
C GLY A 8 -49.91 22.66 14.13
N GLN A 9 -51.02 22.21 14.72
CA GLN A 9 -52.34 22.16 14.05
C GLN A 9 -52.72 23.43 13.26
N PRO A 10 -52.55 24.67 13.78
CA PRO A 10 -52.93 25.86 13.03
C PRO A 10 -52.02 26.09 11.81
N GLU A 11 -50.73 25.77 11.92
CA GLU A 11 -49.77 25.90 10.84
C GLU A 11 -50.01 24.83 9.76
N GLU A 12 -50.35 23.60 10.18
CA GLU A 12 -50.73 22.51 9.29
C GLU A 12 -52.00 22.86 8.49
N ASP A 13 -53.02 23.41 9.14
CA ASP A 13 -54.24 23.88 8.46
C ASP A 13 -53.94 25.01 7.46
N THR A 14 -53.03 25.94 7.77
CA THR A 14 -52.62 26.97 6.81
C THR A 14 -51.86 26.39 5.62
N LEU A 15 -51.03 25.37 5.87
CA LEU A 15 -50.29 24.66 4.82
C LEU A 15 -51.25 23.90 3.90
N HIS A 16 -52.26 23.22 4.45
CA HIS A 16 -53.30 22.55 3.67
C HIS A 16 -54.09 23.54 2.80
N LYS A 17 -54.45 24.70 3.34
CA LYS A 17 -55.09 25.78 2.55
C LYS A 17 -54.19 26.28 1.42
N SER A 18 -52.89 26.39 1.64
CA SER A 18 -51.94 26.82 0.61
C SER A 18 -51.65 25.75 -0.45
N ARG A 19 -51.78 24.46 -0.10
CA ARG A 19 -51.52 23.32 -0.98
C ARG A 19 -52.68 22.97 -1.89
N LEU A 20 -53.92 23.30 -1.48
CA LEU A 20 -55.09 23.06 -2.32
C LEU A 20 -54.98 23.89 -3.59
N LEU A 21 -54.76 23.23 -4.72
CA LEU A 21 -54.61 23.93 -6.00
C LEU A 21 -55.96 24.51 -6.43
N ASN A 22 -55.92 25.66 -7.10
CA ASN A 22 -57.11 26.26 -7.70
C ASN A 22 -57.86 25.30 -8.64
N VAL A 23 -57.15 24.33 -9.24
CA VAL A 23 -57.73 23.30 -10.12
C VAL A 23 -58.62 22.34 -9.34
N GLU A 24 -58.32 22.09 -8.07
CA GLU A 24 -59.05 21.18 -7.18
C GLU A 24 -60.17 21.90 -6.43
N GLU A 25 -59.95 23.17 -6.08
CA GLU A 25 -60.93 23.97 -5.33
C GLU A 25 -62.09 24.49 -6.22
N LYS A 26 -61.81 24.86 -7.47
CA LYS A 26 -62.81 25.45 -8.38
C LYS A 26 -64.00 24.54 -8.69
N PRO A 27 -63.83 23.24 -9.00
CA PRO A 27 -64.96 22.34 -9.22
C PRO A 27 -65.86 22.24 -7.98
N PHE A 28 -65.27 22.09 -6.80
CA PHE A 28 -66.02 22.05 -5.53
C PHE A 28 -66.81 23.35 -5.30
N LYS A 29 -66.18 24.51 -5.47
CA LYS A 29 -66.85 25.82 -5.36
C LYS A 29 -67.97 25.99 -6.38
N ARG A 30 -67.80 25.51 -7.62
CA ARG A 30 -68.82 25.57 -8.67
C ARG A 30 -70.03 24.72 -8.34
N ILE A 31 -69.83 23.46 -7.96
CA ILE A 31 -70.91 22.56 -7.51
C ILE A 31 -71.64 23.17 -6.31
N SER A 32 -70.90 23.62 -5.30
CA SER A 32 -71.47 24.24 -4.10
C SER A 32 -72.32 25.47 -4.45
N LYS A 33 -71.79 26.38 -5.27
CA LYS A 33 -72.52 27.58 -5.71
C LYS A 33 -73.72 27.23 -6.59
N ARG A 34 -73.66 26.19 -7.42
CA ARG A 34 -74.72 25.84 -8.36
C ARG A 34 -75.88 25.08 -7.68
N LEU A 35 -75.58 24.26 -6.67
CA LEU A 35 -76.57 23.47 -5.95
C LEU A 35 -77.12 24.17 -4.70
N LEU A 36 -76.30 24.93 -3.96
CA LEU A 36 -76.67 25.51 -2.66
C LEU A 36 -77.06 26.99 -2.73
N ASN A 37 -76.91 27.65 -3.88
CA ASN A 37 -77.32 29.04 -4.02
C ASN A 37 -78.86 29.14 -3.93
N PRO A 38 -79.43 30.04 -3.11
CA PRO A 38 -80.87 30.22 -3.00
C PRO A 38 -81.57 30.53 -4.34
N ALA A 39 -80.86 31.11 -5.31
CA ALA A 39 -81.36 31.36 -6.66
C ALA A 39 -81.24 30.13 -7.61
N SER A 40 -80.81 28.97 -7.11
CA SER A 40 -80.72 27.74 -7.89
C SER A 40 -82.10 27.21 -8.23
N ILE A 41 -82.24 26.60 -9.41
CA ILE A 41 -83.46 25.93 -9.89
C ILE A 41 -83.89 24.80 -8.94
N VAL A 42 -82.96 24.24 -8.16
CA VAL A 42 -83.22 23.16 -7.18
C VAL A 42 -83.84 23.69 -5.88
N ILE A 43 -83.45 24.89 -5.44
CA ILE A 43 -83.88 25.48 -4.16
C ILE A 43 -85.04 26.45 -4.35
N SER A 44 -85.11 27.13 -5.50
CA SER A 44 -86.19 28.05 -5.83
C SER A 44 -87.48 27.26 -5.97
N PRO A 45 -88.49 27.46 -5.10
CA PRO A 45 -89.80 26.89 -5.33
C PRO A 45 -90.34 27.54 -6.59
N SER A 46 -90.39 26.78 -7.69
CA SER A 46 -91.16 27.18 -8.85
C SER A 46 -92.58 27.42 -8.34
N SER A 47 -92.95 28.70 -8.28
CA SER A 47 -94.31 29.16 -8.15
C SER A 47 -95.12 28.47 -9.26
N LEU A 48 -95.70 27.33 -8.92
CA LEU A 48 -96.90 26.86 -9.58
C LEU A 48 -97.94 27.95 -9.30
N PRO A 49 -98.51 28.62 -10.32
CA PRO A 49 -99.76 29.31 -10.09
C PRO A 49 -100.78 28.21 -9.72
N LEU A 50 -101.08 28.07 -8.44
CA LEU A 50 -102.08 27.12 -7.93
C LEU A 50 -103.51 27.62 -8.16
N THR A 51 -103.71 28.55 -9.11
CA THR A 51 -105.00 29.17 -9.38
C THR A 51 -105.23 29.25 -10.89
N PRO A 52 -106.37 28.73 -11.40
CA PRO A 52 -106.71 28.85 -12.81
C PRO A 52 -106.94 30.33 -13.19
N PRO A 53 -106.53 30.78 -14.40
CA PRO A 53 -106.73 32.16 -14.84
C PRO A 53 -108.22 32.47 -15.09
N PRO A 54 -108.68 33.72 -14.85
CA PRO A 54 -110.06 34.12 -15.11
C PRO A 54 -110.37 34.13 -16.60
N GLU A 55 -111.51 33.55 -16.98
CA GLU A 55 -112.07 33.58 -18.34
C GLU A 55 -112.44 35.02 -18.74
N GLN A 56 -111.55 35.74 -19.43
CA GLN A 56 -111.93 36.81 -20.36
C GLN A 56 -110.74 37.36 -21.16
N ALA A 57 -110.88 37.29 -22.49
CA ALA A 57 -110.06 37.87 -23.57
C ALA A 57 -108.68 37.23 -23.81
N ASP A 58 -108.50 36.71 -25.03
CA ASP A 58 -107.25 36.25 -25.67
C ASP A 58 -106.66 34.87 -25.25
N ALA A 59 -107.51 33.84 -25.23
CA ALA A 59 -107.15 32.46 -24.86
C ALA A 59 -106.10 31.77 -25.77
N GLU A 60 -105.90 32.21 -27.02
CA GLU A 60 -104.90 31.61 -27.93
C GLU A 60 -103.50 32.25 -27.78
N SER A 61 -103.40 33.55 -27.48
CA SER A 61 -102.10 34.20 -27.24
C SER A 61 -101.57 33.91 -25.83
N ASP A 62 -102.44 33.77 -24.83
CA ASP A 62 -102.02 33.45 -23.46
C ASP A 62 -101.65 31.97 -23.30
N ALA A 63 -102.34 31.04 -23.97
CA ALA A 63 -101.95 29.62 -23.97
C ALA A 63 -100.58 29.38 -24.64
N THR A 64 -100.32 30.08 -25.75
CA THR A 64 -99.03 30.01 -26.45
C THR A 64 -97.90 30.66 -25.65
N ALA A 65 -98.18 31.73 -24.90
CA ALA A 65 -97.21 32.35 -23.97
C ALA A 65 -96.85 31.43 -22.80
N ILE A 66 -97.84 30.76 -22.20
CA ILE A 66 -97.63 29.81 -21.10
C ILE A 66 -96.82 28.59 -21.58
N ASP A 67 -97.11 28.07 -22.77
CA ASP A 67 -96.36 26.94 -23.33
C ASP A 67 -94.94 27.32 -23.77
N ALA A 68 -94.73 28.56 -24.25
CA ALA A 68 -93.39 29.09 -24.49
C ALA A 68 -92.58 29.24 -23.19
N GLU A 69 -93.21 29.66 -22.08
CA GLU A 69 -92.54 29.74 -20.78
C GLU A 69 -92.17 28.35 -20.23
N LYS A 70 -93.04 27.35 -20.38
CA LYS A 70 -92.74 25.96 -20.03
C LYS A 70 -91.58 25.39 -20.84
N GLN A 71 -91.52 25.68 -22.14
CA GLN A 71 -90.43 25.24 -23.00
C GLN A 71 -89.09 25.87 -22.58
N LYS A 72 -89.08 27.17 -22.29
CA LYS A 72 -87.89 27.86 -21.75
C LYS A 72 -87.41 27.23 -20.43
N ARG A 73 -88.32 26.92 -19.50
CA ARG A 73 -87.95 26.23 -18.26
C ARG A 73 -87.37 24.83 -18.49
N LEU A 74 -87.91 24.08 -19.45
CA LEU A 74 -87.38 22.76 -19.78
C LEU A 74 -85.98 22.85 -20.40
N GLU A 75 -85.73 23.86 -21.23
CA GLU A 75 -84.40 24.14 -21.79
C GLU A 75 -83.41 24.57 -20.69
N GLU A 76 -83.81 25.47 -19.79
CA GLU A 76 -83.03 25.87 -18.62
C GLU A 76 -82.69 24.67 -17.72
N TRP A 77 -83.64 23.74 -17.52
CA TRP A 77 -83.42 22.54 -16.73
C TRP A 77 -82.47 21.55 -17.41
N ARG A 78 -82.53 21.43 -18.76
CA ARG A 78 -81.58 20.64 -19.54
C ARG A 78 -80.17 21.24 -19.45
N HIS A 79 -80.04 22.54 -19.69
CA HIS A 79 -78.77 23.22 -19.55
C HIS A 79 -78.18 23.08 -18.16
N PHE A 80 -78.99 23.27 -17.11
CA PHE A 80 -78.58 23.07 -15.73
C PHE A 80 -78.08 21.64 -15.46
N ARG A 81 -78.78 20.62 -15.97
CA ARG A 81 -78.37 19.22 -15.82
C ARG A 81 -77.01 18.96 -16.48
N ASP A 82 -76.82 19.44 -17.70
CA ASP A 82 -75.57 19.26 -18.43
C ASP A 82 -74.42 19.96 -17.70
N ASP A 83 -74.67 21.19 -17.24
CA ASP A 83 -73.76 22.00 -16.44
C ASP A 83 -73.31 21.31 -15.13
N VAL A 84 -74.27 20.75 -14.39
CA VAL A 84 -74.01 19.99 -13.16
C VAL A 84 -73.22 18.72 -13.47
N SER A 85 -73.55 18.02 -14.55
CA SER A 85 -72.81 16.82 -14.97
C SER A 85 -71.34 17.13 -15.29
N LEU A 86 -71.07 18.25 -15.96
CA LEU A 86 -69.72 18.69 -16.29
C LEU A 86 -68.92 19.06 -15.03
N ASP A 87 -69.57 19.76 -14.08
CA ASP A 87 -68.91 20.12 -12.82
C ASP A 87 -68.62 18.90 -11.94
N PHE A 88 -69.51 17.90 -11.87
CA PHE A 88 -69.25 16.64 -11.17
C PHE A 88 -68.12 15.83 -11.84
N ALA A 89 -68.08 15.77 -13.17
CA ALA A 89 -66.96 15.12 -13.87
C ALA A 89 -65.61 15.82 -13.57
N ALA A 90 -65.61 17.15 -13.52
CA ALA A 90 -64.42 17.91 -13.13
C ALA A 90 -64.03 17.67 -11.65
N PHE A 91 -65.01 17.50 -10.76
CA PHE A 91 -64.77 17.20 -9.35
C PHE A 91 -64.24 15.77 -9.14
N GLU A 92 -64.81 14.77 -9.83
CA GLU A 92 -64.28 13.40 -9.83
C GLU A 92 -62.83 13.34 -10.30
N SER A 93 -62.50 14.07 -11.37
CA SER A 93 -61.12 14.24 -11.84
C SER A 93 -60.20 14.82 -10.76
N SER A 94 -60.67 15.83 -10.00
CA SER A 94 -59.89 16.41 -8.91
C SER A 94 -59.65 15.42 -7.75
N ILE A 95 -60.64 14.59 -7.41
CA ILE A 95 -60.49 13.55 -6.38
C ILE A 95 -59.49 12.49 -6.83
N ALA A 96 -59.61 12.01 -8.07
CA ALA A 96 -58.71 11.01 -8.63
C ALA A 96 -57.25 11.52 -8.64
N ARG A 97 -57.03 12.79 -8.97
CA ARG A 97 -55.72 13.44 -8.89
C ARG A 97 -55.16 13.44 -7.47
N ILE A 98 -55.96 13.82 -6.47
CA ILE A 98 -55.54 13.85 -5.06
C ILE A 98 -55.16 12.43 -4.60
N GLN A 99 -55.95 11.41 -4.97
CA GLN A 99 -55.63 10.02 -4.65
C GLN A 99 -54.33 9.56 -5.31
N PHE A 100 -54.13 9.88 -6.59
CA PHE A 100 -52.88 9.57 -7.29
C PHE A 100 -51.68 10.24 -6.59
N LEU A 101 -51.78 11.53 -6.26
CA LEU A 101 -50.74 12.25 -5.53
C LEU A 101 -50.45 11.62 -4.17
N LEU A 102 -51.47 11.20 -3.43
CA LEU A 102 -51.29 10.51 -2.15
C LEU A 102 -50.49 9.21 -2.33
N THR A 103 -50.91 8.35 -3.27
CA THR A 103 -50.22 7.08 -3.53
C THR A 103 -48.79 7.28 -4.04
N SER A 104 -48.57 8.27 -4.92
CA SER A 104 -47.25 8.64 -5.43
C SER A 104 -46.33 9.12 -4.30
N ASN A 105 -46.83 10.00 -3.43
CA ASN A 105 -46.07 10.50 -2.28
C ASN A 105 -45.74 9.37 -1.29
N GLU A 106 -46.64 8.41 -1.08
CA GLU A 106 -46.38 7.25 -0.24
C GLU A 106 -45.25 6.38 -0.78
N GLN A 107 -45.27 6.09 -2.09
CA GLN A 107 -44.20 5.35 -2.76
C GLN A 107 -42.87 6.11 -2.68
N GLU A 108 -42.89 7.42 -2.87
CA GLU A 108 -41.69 8.26 -2.81
C GLU A 108 -41.10 8.31 -1.39
N ARG A 109 -41.95 8.37 -0.36
CA ARG A 109 -41.51 8.25 1.05
C ARG A 109 -40.89 6.89 1.34
N GLN A 110 -41.46 5.80 0.82
CA GLN A 110 -40.89 4.47 0.95
C GLN A 110 -39.52 4.38 0.26
N ARG A 111 -39.40 4.95 -0.94
CA ARG A 111 -38.12 5.05 -1.66
C ARG A 111 -37.08 5.79 -0.81
N TYR A 112 -37.39 6.98 -0.30
CA TYR A 112 -36.48 7.73 0.57
C TYR A 112 -36.13 6.98 1.84
N ALA A 113 -37.05 6.23 2.44
CA ALA A 113 -36.77 5.41 3.61
C ALA A 113 -35.76 4.29 3.28
N SER A 114 -35.95 3.60 2.15
CA SER A 114 -35.02 2.55 1.70
C SER A 114 -33.64 3.10 1.35
N GLU A 115 -33.59 4.23 0.65
CA GLU A 115 -32.35 4.90 0.27
C GLU A 115 -31.60 5.44 1.49
N ARG A 116 -32.33 5.97 2.48
CA ARG A 116 -31.74 6.36 3.77
C ARG A 116 -31.05 5.17 4.46
N VAL A 117 -31.69 4.00 4.51
CA VAL A 117 -31.08 2.81 5.10
C VAL A 117 -29.83 2.39 4.32
N GLN A 118 -29.90 2.43 2.99
CA GLN A 118 -28.76 2.12 2.12
C GLN A 118 -27.59 3.07 2.39
N ILE A 119 -27.83 4.39 2.42
CA ILE A 119 -26.81 5.41 2.72
C ILE A 119 -26.19 5.19 4.10
N LEU A 120 -27.00 4.88 5.12
CA LEU A 120 -26.47 4.62 6.46
C LEU A 120 -25.62 3.35 6.48
N SER A 121 -26.01 2.30 5.76
CA SER A 121 -25.22 1.07 5.65
C SER A 121 -23.89 1.29 4.93
N THR A 122 -23.87 2.08 3.85
CA THR A 122 -22.63 2.39 3.13
C THR A 122 -21.72 3.27 3.96
N MET A 123 -22.26 4.26 4.67
CA MET A 123 -21.49 5.08 5.62
C MET A 123 -20.83 4.21 6.70
N GLN A 124 -21.56 3.24 7.26
CA GLN A 124 -21.00 2.32 8.23
C GLN A 124 -19.91 1.43 7.63
N SER A 125 -20.14 0.84 6.45
CA SER A 125 -19.14 0.03 5.75
C SER A 125 -17.86 0.82 5.44
N VAL A 126 -17.97 2.09 5.06
CA VAL A 126 -16.81 2.97 4.82
C VAL A 126 -16.05 3.24 6.13
N ARG A 127 -16.74 3.40 7.26
CA ARG A 127 -16.07 3.58 8.56
C ARG A 127 -15.29 2.33 8.96
N GLU A 128 -15.90 1.16 8.81
CA GLU A 128 -15.27 -0.14 9.09
C GLU A 128 -14.05 -0.35 8.20
N SER A 129 -14.19 -0.16 6.87
CA SER A 129 -13.07 -0.30 5.94
C SER A 129 -11.94 0.69 6.22
N THR A 130 -12.25 1.92 6.62
CA THR A 130 -11.24 2.91 7.00
C THR A 130 -10.53 2.50 8.29
N SER A 131 -11.23 1.90 9.26
CA SER A 131 -10.60 1.37 10.47
C SER A 131 -9.66 0.20 10.18
N ASP A 132 -10.06 -0.71 9.30
CA ASP A 132 -9.22 -1.83 8.85
C ASP A 132 -7.97 -1.33 8.13
N LEU A 133 -8.13 -0.39 7.20
CA LEU A 133 -6.99 0.21 6.47
C LEU A 133 -6.01 0.92 7.41
N ARG A 134 -6.49 1.56 8.49
CA ARG A 134 -5.60 2.14 9.50
C ARG A 134 -4.79 1.07 10.22
N SER A 135 -5.43 -0.04 10.61
CA SER A 135 -4.72 -1.16 11.25
C SER A 135 -3.65 -1.77 10.34
N GLN A 136 -3.97 -2.00 9.06
CA GLN A 136 -3.03 -2.51 8.07
C GLN A 136 -1.86 -1.55 7.84
N LEU A 137 -2.13 -0.24 7.83
CA LEU A 137 -1.10 0.78 7.70
C LEU A 137 -0.15 0.76 8.91
N GLU A 138 -0.67 0.64 10.14
CA GLU A 138 0.17 0.51 11.34
C GLU A 138 1.06 -0.74 11.29
N GLU A 139 0.51 -1.87 10.88
CA GLU A 139 1.27 -3.12 10.69
C GLU A 139 2.36 -2.97 9.62
N ALA A 140 2.03 -2.38 8.47
CA ALA A 140 2.98 -2.13 7.41
C ALA A 140 4.10 -1.18 7.86
N GLN A 141 3.78 -0.14 8.64
CA GLN A 141 4.77 0.75 9.22
C GLN A 141 5.69 0.04 10.22
N ARG A 142 5.14 -0.84 11.08
CA ARG A 142 5.96 -1.69 11.98
C ARG A 142 6.91 -2.59 11.20
N LEU A 143 6.43 -3.25 10.15
CA LEU A 143 7.26 -4.10 9.29
C LEU A 143 8.35 -3.30 8.55
N LEU A 144 8.02 -2.10 8.09
CA LEU A 144 8.99 -1.21 7.44
C LEU A 144 10.07 -0.74 8.43
N ALA A 145 9.70 -0.39 9.66
CA ALA A 145 10.66 -0.08 10.71
C ALA A 145 11.56 -1.27 11.01
N LEU A 146 11.01 -2.48 11.14
CA LEU A 146 11.80 -3.70 11.33
C LEU A 146 12.77 -3.92 10.16
N ARG A 147 12.31 -3.76 8.91
CA ARG A 147 13.17 -3.91 7.73
C ARG A 147 14.31 -2.90 7.73
N LYS A 148 14.06 -1.64 8.08
CA LYS A 148 15.11 -0.63 8.23
C LYS A 148 16.16 -1.05 9.27
N THR A 149 15.74 -1.63 10.40
CA THR A 149 16.71 -2.12 11.40
C THR A 149 17.55 -3.28 10.86
N TYR A 150 16.97 -4.16 10.04
CA TYR A 150 17.73 -5.23 9.37
C TYR A 150 18.68 -4.68 8.31
N ASP A 151 18.25 -3.69 7.55
CA ASP A 151 19.10 -3.03 6.56
C ASP A 151 20.29 -2.34 7.26
N GLU A 152 20.05 -1.61 8.36
CA GLU A 152 21.11 -1.00 9.18
C GLU A 152 22.11 -2.04 9.75
N LEU A 153 21.61 -3.18 10.24
CA LEU A 153 22.47 -4.27 10.71
C LEU A 153 23.26 -4.89 9.58
N THR A 154 22.63 -5.05 8.41
CA THR A 154 23.27 -5.58 7.21
C THR A 154 24.39 -4.64 6.78
N ASP A 155 24.13 -3.33 6.70
CA ASP A 155 25.13 -2.33 6.38
C ASP A 155 26.29 -2.35 7.37
N LYS A 156 26.04 -2.47 8.68
CA LYS A 156 27.11 -2.60 9.69
C LYS A 156 27.98 -3.85 9.47
N ILE A 157 27.38 -4.95 9.01
CA ILE A 157 28.09 -6.21 8.75
C ILE A 157 28.86 -6.14 7.43
N THR A 158 28.28 -5.59 6.37
CA THR A 158 28.84 -5.59 5.01
C THR A 158 29.80 -4.44 4.75
N SER A 159 29.59 -3.26 5.37
CA SER A 159 30.46 -2.10 5.22
C SER A 159 31.74 -2.19 6.05
N ASN A 160 31.76 -3.03 7.09
CA ASN A 160 32.93 -3.21 7.92
C ASN A 160 34.00 -4.01 7.18
N ARG A 161 34.97 -3.30 6.59
CA ARG A 161 36.12 -3.88 5.88
C ARG A 161 36.95 -4.87 6.71
N LEU A 162 36.87 -4.83 8.04
CA LEU A 162 37.56 -5.79 8.92
C LEU A 162 36.85 -7.15 8.97
N LEU A 163 35.54 -7.18 8.69
CA LEU A 163 34.76 -8.41 8.61
C LEU A 163 34.92 -8.99 7.19
N LYS A 164 35.78 -10.00 7.07
CA LYS A 164 35.90 -10.76 5.82
C LYS A 164 34.62 -11.57 5.54
N PRO A 165 34.22 -11.77 4.27
CA PRO A 165 33.13 -12.67 3.91
C PRO A 165 33.34 -14.08 4.48
N ARG A 166 32.22 -14.77 4.79
CA ARG A 166 32.28 -16.12 5.40
C ARG A 166 32.98 -17.14 4.51
N GLU A 167 32.82 -17.03 3.20
CA GLU A 167 33.47 -17.91 2.21
C GLU A 167 35.00 -17.77 2.29
N ASP A 168 35.52 -16.55 2.26
CA ASP A 168 36.96 -16.28 2.39
C ASP A 168 37.53 -16.74 3.74
N GLN A 169 36.79 -16.54 4.83
CA GLN A 169 37.19 -17.03 6.14
C GLN A 169 37.27 -18.56 6.15
N SER A 170 36.30 -19.24 5.52
CA SER A 170 36.28 -20.71 5.45
C SER A 170 37.45 -21.27 4.62
N ALA A 171 37.79 -20.64 3.48
CA ALA A 171 38.93 -21.01 2.66
C ALA A 171 40.26 -20.81 3.40
N ASN A 172 40.41 -19.69 4.11
CA ASN A 172 41.60 -19.44 4.94
C ASN A 172 41.72 -20.45 6.09
N LEU A 173 40.62 -20.79 6.75
CA LEU A 173 40.62 -21.82 7.79
C LEU A 173 40.99 -23.20 7.24
N GLN A 174 40.51 -23.55 6.05
CA GLN A 174 40.90 -24.80 5.38
C GLN A 174 42.39 -24.81 5.05
N LYS A 175 42.93 -23.71 4.51
CA LYS A 175 44.36 -23.58 4.22
C LYS A 175 45.22 -23.75 5.48
N LEU A 176 44.87 -23.06 6.57
CA LEU A 176 45.59 -23.17 7.83
C LEU A 176 45.51 -24.58 8.42
N ARG A 177 44.37 -25.27 8.28
CA ARG A 177 44.25 -26.68 8.70
C ARG A 177 45.15 -27.61 7.91
N LEU A 178 45.29 -27.39 6.60
CA LEU A 178 46.19 -28.18 5.76
C LEU A 178 47.65 -27.93 6.15
N GLU A 179 48.04 -26.68 6.37
CA GLU A 179 49.39 -26.30 6.80
C GLU A 179 49.74 -26.88 8.19
N ILE A 180 48.80 -26.85 9.15
CA ILE A 180 48.98 -27.50 10.45
C ILE A 180 49.19 -29.01 10.27
N ALA A 181 48.38 -29.67 9.44
CA ALA A 181 48.51 -31.10 9.19
C ALA A 181 49.86 -31.46 8.53
N GLU A 182 50.36 -30.60 7.64
CA GLU A 182 51.67 -30.74 7.01
C GLU A 182 52.80 -30.58 8.04
N LEU A 183 52.79 -29.52 8.85
CA LEU A 183 53.78 -29.30 9.92
C LEU A 183 53.76 -30.41 10.98
N GLU A 184 52.59 -30.93 11.33
CA GLU A 184 52.47 -32.09 12.22
C GLU A 184 53.10 -33.35 11.61
N ASN A 185 52.96 -33.55 10.29
CA ASN A 185 53.59 -34.65 9.58
C ASN A 185 55.11 -34.47 9.51
N GLU A 186 55.59 -33.27 9.18
CA GLU A 186 57.01 -32.94 9.19
C GLU A 186 57.62 -33.15 10.58
N SER A 187 56.94 -32.69 11.64
CA SER A 187 57.36 -32.91 13.02
C SER A 187 57.51 -34.40 13.35
N LYS A 188 56.57 -35.25 12.90
CA LYS A 188 56.66 -36.71 13.06
C LYS A 188 57.85 -37.29 12.32
N VAL A 189 58.13 -36.83 11.10
CA VAL A 189 59.29 -37.26 10.31
C VAL A 189 60.61 -36.79 10.95
N TYR A 190 60.67 -35.57 11.49
CA TYR A 190 61.83 -35.11 12.24
C TYR A 190 62.04 -35.91 13.52
N ALA A 191 60.96 -36.26 14.22
CA ALA A 191 61.04 -37.13 15.40
C ALA A 191 61.58 -38.52 15.05
N SER A 192 61.13 -39.13 13.94
CA SER A 192 61.61 -40.44 13.51
C SER A 192 63.08 -40.39 13.07
N THR A 193 63.46 -39.43 12.23
CA THR A 193 64.85 -39.27 11.79
C THR A 193 65.80 -38.94 12.95
N TRP A 194 65.34 -38.19 13.95
CA TRP A 194 66.11 -37.94 15.17
C TRP A 194 66.30 -39.21 16.00
N ALA A 195 65.26 -40.03 16.14
CA ALA A 195 65.35 -41.32 16.83
C ALA A 195 66.33 -42.27 16.12
N GLU A 196 66.25 -42.37 14.78
CA GLU A 196 67.18 -43.16 13.97
C GLU A 196 68.63 -42.67 14.13
N ARG A 197 68.87 -41.35 14.06
CA ARG A 197 70.22 -40.80 14.30
C ARG A 197 70.72 -41.10 15.71
N ARG A 198 69.87 -40.98 16.71
CA ARG A 198 70.23 -41.31 18.10
C ARG A 198 70.61 -42.79 18.23
N GLU A 199 69.89 -43.68 17.54
CA GLU A 199 70.25 -45.10 17.47
C GLU A 199 71.58 -45.32 16.75
N GLN A 200 71.81 -44.67 15.60
CA GLN A 200 73.08 -44.72 14.87
C GLN A 200 74.26 -44.24 15.71
N PHE A 201 74.11 -43.10 16.39
CA PHE A 201 75.12 -42.62 17.35
C PHE A 201 75.34 -43.60 18.50
N GLY A 202 74.28 -44.23 19.02
CA GLY A 202 74.37 -45.30 20.01
C GLY A 202 75.25 -46.46 19.51
N ARG A 203 74.97 -46.97 18.31
CA ARG A 203 75.77 -48.04 17.67
C ARG A 203 77.24 -47.64 17.51
N ILE A 204 77.54 -46.43 17.04
CA ILE A 204 78.91 -45.93 16.88
C ILE A 204 79.63 -45.84 18.24
N VAL A 205 78.93 -45.39 19.29
CA VAL A 205 79.50 -45.32 20.65
C VAL A 205 79.80 -46.72 21.17
N ASP A 206 78.89 -47.68 20.96
CA ASP A 206 79.05 -49.08 21.36
C ASP A 206 80.22 -49.73 20.62
N GLU A 207 80.32 -49.56 19.30
CA GLU A 207 81.44 -50.01 18.47
C GLU A 207 82.75 -49.34 18.89
N GLY A 208 82.73 -48.04 19.19
CA GLY A 208 83.91 -47.34 19.72
C GLY A 208 84.34 -47.83 21.11
N MET A 209 83.41 -48.27 21.95
CA MET A 209 83.72 -48.95 23.20
C MET A 209 84.28 -50.35 22.96
N GLN A 210 83.74 -51.11 22.01
CA GLN A 210 84.27 -52.41 21.62
C GLN A 210 85.68 -52.30 21.03
N LEU A 211 85.93 -51.32 20.16
CA LEU A 211 87.26 -51.04 19.62
C LEU A 211 88.24 -50.68 20.72
N ARG A 212 87.84 -49.88 21.73
CA ARG A 212 88.68 -49.62 22.91
C ARG A 212 88.96 -50.88 23.74
N ARG A 213 88.01 -51.82 23.82
CA ARG A 213 88.25 -53.13 24.45
C ARG A 213 89.23 -53.94 23.62
N LEU A 214 89.01 -54.08 22.31
CA LEU A 214 89.93 -54.76 21.40
C LEU A 214 91.33 -54.16 21.43
N ILE A 215 91.48 -52.83 21.42
CA ILE A 215 92.79 -52.17 21.55
C ILE A 215 93.43 -52.49 22.91
N ARG A 216 92.65 -52.57 23.99
CA ARG A 216 93.18 -52.95 25.31
C ARG A 216 93.58 -54.42 25.34
N ASP A 217 92.75 -55.30 24.81
CA ASP A 217 92.97 -56.74 24.77
C ASP A 217 94.15 -57.05 23.84
N GLU A 218 94.28 -56.34 22.71
CA GLU A 218 95.41 -56.41 21.78
C GLU A 218 96.67 -55.77 22.40
N LYS A 219 96.55 -54.68 23.15
CA LYS A 219 97.67 -54.11 23.94
C LYS A 219 98.13 -55.09 25.01
N GLU A 220 97.21 -55.75 25.71
CA GLU A 220 97.51 -56.78 26.72
C GLU A 220 98.08 -58.05 26.06
N GLU A 221 97.62 -58.42 24.86
CA GLU A 221 98.16 -59.51 24.04
C GLU A 221 99.58 -59.19 23.53
N VAL A 222 99.83 -57.95 23.10
CA VAL A 222 101.18 -57.45 22.75
C VAL A 222 102.05 -57.42 23.99
N GLU A 223 101.55 -56.98 25.14
CA GLU A 223 102.28 -56.99 26.41
C GLU A 223 102.56 -58.42 26.91
N ARG A 224 101.70 -59.40 26.61
CA ARG A 224 101.93 -60.83 26.88
C ARG A 224 102.89 -61.48 25.87
N ARG A 225 102.87 -61.02 24.62
CA ARG A 225 103.74 -61.50 23.53
C ARG A 225 105.13 -60.87 23.58
N GLU A 226 105.24 -59.66 24.12
CA GLU A 226 106.48 -58.96 24.44
C GLU A 226 106.98 -59.31 25.86
N GLY A 227 106.08 -59.75 26.74
CA GLY A 227 106.40 -60.34 28.06
C GLY A 227 107.16 -61.67 28.01
N MET A 228 107.34 -62.27 26.82
CA MET A 228 108.20 -63.44 26.58
C MET A 228 109.47 -63.13 25.77
N GLN A 229 109.83 -61.84 25.62
CA GLN A 229 111.20 -61.43 25.30
C GLN A 229 111.49 -60.05 25.90
N LYS A 230 111.88 -60.03 27.18
CA LYS A 230 112.59 -58.90 27.79
C LYS A 230 113.78 -59.41 28.61
N GLY A 231 114.94 -59.52 27.95
CA GLY A 231 116.21 -59.05 28.53
C GLY A 231 116.36 -57.59 28.09
N GLU A 232 116.58 -56.65 29.02
CA GLU A 232 117.94 -56.16 29.40
C GLU A 232 118.58 -55.43 28.22
N ASP A 233 119.02 -54.17 28.23
CA ASP A 233 119.11 -53.03 29.15
C ASP A 233 119.51 -51.87 28.19
N GLY A 234 118.98 -50.65 28.32
CA GLY A 234 119.83 -49.53 28.75
C GLY A 234 120.16 -48.57 27.59
N ASP A 235 119.99 -47.26 27.88
CA ASP A 235 120.73 -46.09 27.35
C ASP A 235 120.82 -45.84 25.82
N ASP A 236 120.88 -44.63 25.27
CA ASP A 236 120.76 -43.23 25.64
C ASP A 236 120.85 -42.49 24.28
N ALA A 237 120.72 -41.16 24.30
CA ALA A 237 121.09 -40.20 23.27
C ALA A 237 120.01 -39.71 22.27
N GLU A 238 119.70 -38.43 22.53
CA GLU A 238 119.38 -37.36 21.59
C GLU A 238 119.78 -37.57 20.12
N VAL A 239 119.02 -36.98 19.20
CA VAL A 239 119.43 -35.77 18.44
C VAL A 239 118.31 -35.37 17.45
N ALA A 240 118.11 -34.07 17.39
CA ALA A 240 117.20 -33.30 16.55
C ALA A 240 117.26 -33.58 15.04
N SER A 241 116.19 -33.22 14.32
CA SER A 241 116.19 -32.09 13.35
C SER A 241 115.20 -32.27 12.18
N LYS A 242 114.44 -31.18 11.92
CA LYS A 242 113.84 -30.74 10.64
C LYS A 242 112.79 -31.67 9.98
N GLY A 243 111.55 -31.26 9.72
CA GLY A 243 110.99 -29.94 9.45
C GLY A 243 110.56 -29.84 7.99
N LYS A 244 109.24 -29.72 7.71
CA LYS A 244 108.72 -29.12 6.47
C LYS A 244 107.20 -28.82 6.55
N ASN A 245 106.92 -27.60 6.98
CA ASN A 245 105.89 -26.65 6.54
C ASN A 245 104.95 -26.96 5.35
N SER A 246 103.65 -26.69 5.57
CA SER A 246 102.72 -25.94 4.69
C SER A 246 101.42 -25.65 5.47
N SER A 247 101.18 -24.42 5.93
CA SER A 247 100.38 -23.35 5.26
C SER A 247 98.99 -23.84 4.81
N GLY A 248 97.84 -23.33 5.25
CA GLY A 248 97.52 -22.19 6.11
C GLY A 248 96.01 -21.93 6.11
N THR A 249 95.62 -20.93 6.90
CA THR A 249 94.47 -20.03 6.70
C THR A 249 93.07 -20.50 7.11
N THR A 250 92.70 -20.14 8.33
CA THR A 250 91.32 -19.74 8.71
C THR A 250 91.01 -18.37 8.10
N PRO A 251 89.81 -18.16 7.52
CA PRO A 251 88.83 -17.21 8.06
C PRO A 251 87.42 -17.84 8.06
N GLY A 252 86.52 -17.57 9.02
CA GLY A 252 85.95 -16.25 9.30
C GLY A 252 84.76 -16.01 8.37
N PRO A 253 83.50 -16.10 8.85
CA PRO A 253 82.30 -16.00 8.02
C PRO A 253 81.86 -14.53 7.91
N ASP A 254 81.67 -14.04 6.68
CA ASP A 254 80.89 -12.84 6.38
C ASP A 254 80.53 -12.87 4.88
N SER A 255 79.24 -12.84 4.55
CA SER A 255 78.69 -12.15 3.37
C SER A 255 77.18 -12.26 3.37
N ASP A 256 76.63 -11.10 3.72
CA ASP A 256 75.28 -10.61 3.69
C ASP A 256 74.70 -10.49 2.25
N VAL A 257 73.37 -10.38 2.18
CA VAL A 257 72.55 -9.80 1.09
C VAL A 257 72.33 -10.59 -0.21
N ALA A 258 71.07 -10.99 -0.48
CA ALA A 258 70.23 -10.38 -1.54
C ALA A 258 68.91 -11.16 -1.79
N SER A 259 67.78 -10.51 -1.52
CA SER A 259 66.49 -10.83 -2.15
C SER A 259 66.51 -10.48 -3.64
N PRO A 260 65.75 -11.19 -4.51
CA PRO A 260 65.32 -10.66 -5.78
C PRO A 260 63.82 -10.32 -5.74
N SER A 261 63.55 -9.03 -5.62
CA SER A 261 62.33 -8.40 -6.14
C SER A 261 62.43 -8.30 -7.66
N HIS A 262 61.45 -8.86 -8.39
CA HIS A 262 61.25 -8.53 -9.80
C HIS A 262 59.95 -7.74 -9.97
N GLN A 263 60.14 -6.48 -10.34
CA GLN A 263 59.15 -5.57 -10.87
C GLN A 263 59.69 -5.15 -12.24
N SER A 264 58.89 -5.28 -13.30
CA SER A 264 59.18 -4.70 -14.61
C SER A 264 57.89 -4.14 -15.18
N GLU A 265 57.85 -2.81 -15.23
CA GLU A 265 56.96 -2.01 -16.05
C GLU A 265 57.45 -2.03 -17.50
N ASN A 266 56.54 -2.08 -18.48
CA ASN A 266 56.72 -1.34 -19.73
C ASN A 266 55.37 -0.99 -20.34
N GLU A 267 55.25 0.27 -20.74
CA GLU A 267 54.08 0.94 -21.28
C GLU A 267 53.94 0.73 -22.80
N GLY A 268 52.70 0.88 -23.31
CA GLY A 268 52.41 0.93 -24.75
C GLY A 268 50.91 0.88 -25.08
N ARG A 269 50.23 2.03 -25.01
CA ARG A 269 48.86 2.33 -25.54
C ARG A 269 48.93 2.71 -27.04
N PRO A 270 47.82 2.96 -27.80
CA PRO A 270 46.38 2.74 -27.55
C PRO A 270 45.60 2.14 -28.74
N SER A 271 44.36 1.66 -28.52
CA SER A 271 43.28 1.78 -29.51
C SER A 271 41.90 1.72 -28.84
N ALA A 272 41.05 2.63 -29.28
CA ALA A 272 39.69 2.86 -28.85
C ALA A 272 38.72 1.82 -29.42
N LEU A 273 37.62 1.54 -28.71
CA LEU A 273 36.25 1.62 -29.23
C LEU A 273 35.21 1.30 -28.14
N GLN A 274 34.38 2.31 -27.89
CA GLN A 274 32.95 2.34 -27.54
C GLN A 274 32.29 1.33 -26.58
N VAL A 275 31.79 1.90 -25.47
CA VAL A 275 30.37 2.00 -25.05
C VAL A 275 29.49 0.74 -25.21
N GLU A 276 28.99 0.25 -24.07
CA GLU A 276 27.56 0.17 -23.69
C GLU A 276 27.47 -0.32 -22.22
N LYS A 277 26.55 0.25 -21.44
CA LYS A 277 26.27 -0.06 -20.02
C LYS A 277 24.90 -0.81 -19.95
N PRO A 278 24.33 -1.18 -18.79
CA PRO A 278 23.88 -2.54 -18.53
C PRO A 278 22.35 -2.65 -18.43
N GLU A 279 21.78 -3.84 -18.66
CA GLU A 279 20.40 -4.11 -18.26
C GLU A 279 20.29 -5.21 -17.21
N THR A 280 19.60 -4.79 -16.15
CA THR A 280 19.27 -5.47 -14.91
C THR A 280 18.25 -6.58 -15.12
N GLY A 281 18.61 -7.81 -14.73
CA GLY A 281 17.64 -8.86 -14.46
C GLY A 281 16.83 -8.54 -13.21
N ARG A 282 15.51 -8.38 -13.35
CA ARG A 282 14.56 -8.33 -12.24
C ARG A 282 13.60 -9.50 -12.30
N SER A 283 13.46 -10.09 -11.14
CA SER A 283 12.58 -11.16 -10.68
C SER A 283 11.09 -10.93 -10.91
N ALA A 284 10.37 -12.06 -10.92
CA ALA A 284 8.98 -12.26 -11.32
C ALA A 284 7.89 -11.76 -10.35
N SER A 285 6.74 -11.40 -10.97
CA SER A 285 5.33 -11.55 -10.57
C SER A 285 4.69 -10.64 -9.48
N PRO A 286 3.33 -10.51 -9.43
CA PRO A 286 2.32 -10.40 -10.51
C PRO A 286 1.19 -9.37 -10.22
N LEU A 287 0.49 -8.80 -11.23
CA LEU A 287 -0.94 -8.44 -11.08
C LEU A 287 -1.67 -8.04 -12.40
N ARG A 288 -2.85 -8.66 -12.59
CA ARG A 288 -4.07 -8.19 -13.28
C ARG A 288 -3.96 -7.62 -14.70
N GLN A 289 -4.45 -8.40 -15.66
CA GLN A 289 -5.25 -7.86 -16.76
C GLN A 289 -6.54 -8.67 -16.94
N VAL A 290 -7.57 -7.88 -17.25
CA VAL A 290 -9.00 -8.16 -17.29
C VAL A 290 -9.40 -8.43 -18.74
N THR A 291 -10.19 -9.48 -18.93
CA THR A 291 -11.14 -9.78 -20.02
C THR A 291 -10.84 -9.32 -21.45
N ALA A 292 -10.73 -10.29 -22.37
CA ALA A 292 -11.24 -10.14 -23.72
C ALA A 292 -11.82 -11.48 -24.20
N ALA A 293 -13.14 -11.52 -24.37
CA ALA A 293 -13.85 -12.57 -25.07
C ALA A 293 -14.81 -11.91 -26.07
N ARG A 294 -14.55 -12.20 -27.35
CA ARG A 294 -15.52 -12.59 -28.39
C ARG A 294 -16.53 -11.55 -28.92
N GLY A 295 -16.59 -11.45 -30.26
CA GLY A 295 -17.87 -11.42 -30.99
C GLY A 295 -18.21 -10.17 -31.79
N ASP A 296 -17.72 -10.14 -33.02
CA ASP A 296 -18.36 -9.81 -34.32
C ASP A 296 -19.69 -9.03 -34.47
N GLU A 297 -19.72 -8.31 -35.60
CA GLU A 297 -20.83 -7.87 -36.48
C GLU A 297 -21.75 -6.65 -36.18
N THR A 298 -21.56 -5.65 -37.05
CA THR A 298 -22.55 -4.83 -37.79
C THR A 298 -23.25 -3.60 -37.18
N ASP A 299 -22.99 -2.48 -37.86
CA ASP A 299 -23.94 -1.52 -38.43
C ASP A 299 -24.16 -0.13 -37.80
N SER A 300 -24.23 0.85 -38.72
CA SER A 300 -24.70 2.25 -38.63
C SER A 300 -23.75 3.39 -38.15
N ALA A 301 -23.12 4.00 -39.17
CA ALA A 301 -22.87 5.44 -39.45
C ALA A 301 -22.70 6.50 -38.33
N PRO A 302 -21.72 7.42 -38.47
CA PRO A 302 -21.55 8.60 -37.60
C PRO A 302 -22.35 9.81 -38.11
N ARG A 303 -22.81 10.67 -37.19
CA ARG A 303 -23.24 12.04 -37.48
C ARG A 303 -22.53 13.04 -36.56
N ASP A 304 -22.01 14.05 -37.24
CA ASP A 304 -21.33 15.29 -36.81
C ASP A 304 -21.82 15.96 -35.54
N SER A 305 -20.88 16.58 -34.83
CA SER A 305 -21.01 17.94 -34.28
C SER A 305 -19.62 18.51 -33.98
N ASP A 306 -19.03 19.20 -34.97
CA ASP A 306 -18.00 20.21 -34.77
C ASP A 306 -18.57 21.35 -33.92
N MET A 307 -17.83 21.83 -32.90
CA MET A 307 -17.87 23.23 -32.45
C MET A 307 -16.47 23.64 -31.95
N ILE A 308 -15.92 24.65 -32.64
CA ILE A 308 -14.64 25.31 -32.40
C ILE A 308 -14.79 26.43 -31.37
N ASP A 309 -13.74 26.55 -30.55
CA ASP A 309 -13.05 27.70 -29.94
C ASP A 309 -13.70 29.10 -29.88
N GLU A 310 -13.52 29.75 -28.73
CA GLU A 310 -12.96 31.11 -28.51
C GLU A 310 -13.51 31.75 -27.22
N GLY A 311 -12.60 32.22 -26.35
CA GLY A 311 -12.96 32.91 -25.12
C GLY A 311 -11.80 33.24 -24.19
N GLU A 312 -10.75 33.86 -24.73
CA GLU A 312 -9.66 34.51 -24.00
C GLU A 312 -10.21 35.70 -23.16
N ILE A 313 -9.93 35.74 -21.85
CA ILE A 313 -10.12 36.95 -21.04
C ILE A 313 -8.78 37.28 -20.38
N SER A 314 -8.24 38.42 -20.80
CA SER A 314 -7.00 39.03 -20.34
C SER A 314 -6.93 39.24 -18.84
N ALA A 315 -5.70 39.12 -18.35
CA ALA A 315 -5.17 39.63 -17.10
C ALA A 315 -5.53 41.10 -16.84
N VAL A 316 -5.82 41.46 -15.60
CA VAL A 316 -5.00 42.34 -14.73
C VAL A 316 -5.81 42.77 -13.49
N SER A 317 -5.29 42.49 -12.29
CA SER A 317 -5.28 43.44 -11.18
C SER A 317 -4.36 42.91 -10.09
N ASP A 318 -3.08 43.27 -10.20
CA ASP A 318 -2.12 43.23 -9.09
C ASP A 318 -2.48 44.26 -8.02
N GLY A 319 -2.16 43.94 -6.76
CA GLY A 319 -1.94 44.89 -5.68
C GLY A 319 -2.98 44.84 -4.55
N GLU A 320 -2.68 44.17 -3.44
CA GLU A 320 -1.99 44.79 -2.30
C GLU A 320 -1.85 43.81 -1.12
N LEU A 321 -0.60 43.68 -0.67
CA LEU A 321 -0.17 43.15 0.62
C LEU A 321 -0.36 44.26 1.68
N SER A 322 -1.01 43.94 2.80
CA SER A 322 -0.90 44.63 4.10
C SER A 322 -1.40 43.61 5.15
N GLU A 323 -0.55 42.94 5.92
CA GLU A 323 0.16 43.42 7.12
C GLU A 323 -0.79 43.70 8.31
N LEU A 324 -0.75 42.79 9.30
CA LEU A 324 -1.02 42.91 10.75
C LEU A 324 -2.25 43.71 11.25
N GLU A 325 -3.17 43.02 11.95
CA GLU A 325 -3.76 43.53 13.21
C GLU A 325 -4.40 42.42 14.08
N GLU A 326 -3.68 42.08 15.16
CA GLU A 326 -4.11 41.92 16.56
C GLU A 326 -5.58 41.63 16.94
N GLY A 327 -5.78 40.52 17.68
CA GLY A 327 -6.62 40.49 18.89
C GLY A 327 -8.05 39.94 18.79
N GLU A 328 -8.30 38.74 19.32
CA GLU A 328 -9.54 38.47 20.07
C GLU A 328 -9.36 37.38 21.14
N GLU A 329 -9.81 37.71 22.35
CA GLU A 329 -9.61 37.01 23.62
C GLU A 329 -10.44 35.71 23.76
N LEU A 330 -9.85 34.72 24.42
CA LEU A 330 -10.55 33.54 24.97
C LEU A 330 -11.24 33.91 26.29
N PRO A 331 -12.52 33.58 26.50
CA PRO A 331 -13.11 33.62 27.84
C PRO A 331 -12.80 32.31 28.58
N ASP A 332 -11.88 32.37 29.53
CA ASP A 332 -11.66 31.33 30.54
C ASP A 332 -12.37 31.73 31.84
N GLY A 333 -13.23 30.86 32.38
CA GLY A 333 -14.07 31.22 33.52
C GLY A 333 -15.05 30.16 34.02
N PHE A 334 -14.68 28.88 34.02
CA PHE A 334 -15.43 27.87 34.77
C PHE A 334 -15.02 27.91 36.25
N LYS A 335 -15.88 28.50 37.09
CA LYS A 335 -15.84 28.33 38.55
C LYS A 335 -16.29 26.91 38.90
N MET A 336 -15.38 26.16 39.52
CA MET A 336 -15.68 24.90 40.22
C MET A 336 -16.06 25.24 41.66
N ASP A 337 -17.35 25.13 42.00
CA ASP A 337 -17.77 25.02 43.38
C ASP A 337 -17.49 23.59 43.86
N THR A 338 -16.62 23.47 44.86
CA THR A 338 -16.38 22.24 45.59
C THR A 338 -17.43 22.11 46.70
N THR A 339 -17.97 20.89 46.83
CA THR A 339 -18.84 20.47 47.93
C THR A 339 -18.03 19.68 48.95
#